data_AF-A0A8X7CLU2-F1
#
_entry.id   AF-A0A8X7CLU2-F1
#
_cell.length_a   1.000
_cell.length_b   1.000
_cell.length_c   1.000
_cell.angle_alpha   90.00
_cell.angle_beta   90.00
_cell.angle_gamma   90.00
#
_symmetry.space_group_name_H-M   'P 1'
#
loop_
_entity.id
_entity.type
_entity.pdbx_description
1 polymer ?
#
loop_
_entity_poly.entity_id
_entity_poly.type
_entity_poly.pdbx_seq_one_letter_code
_entity_poly.pdbx_strand_id
1 'polypeptide(L)'
;MIWAKCPKEIFVNKRRVKRAVTEAVCEYNKGTLRTTVETQKALGVPTIGSTKQLATILDCRKQQFRKRRQNTSNKLALKLIKNAIHRKELLELRREKE
;
A
#
# COMPACT_ATOMS: atom_id res chain seq x y z
N MET A 1 -16.52 -63.03 -7.76
CA MET A 1 -15.50 -61.95 -7.87
C MET A 1 -16.17 -60.60 -7.65
N ILE A 2 -16.12 -60.06 -6.43
CA ILE A 2 -16.95 -58.90 -5.99
C ILE A 2 -16.36 -57.57 -6.50
N TRP A 3 -15.05 -57.53 -6.75
CA TRP A 3 -14.29 -56.36 -7.19
C TRP A 3 -14.64 -55.83 -8.60
N ALA A 4 -15.26 -56.65 -9.45
CA ALA A 4 -15.66 -56.23 -10.81
C ALA A 4 -16.92 -55.35 -10.84
N LYS A 5 -17.69 -55.30 -9.74
CA LYS A 5 -18.95 -54.55 -9.66
C LYS A 5 -18.82 -53.19 -8.95
N CYS A 6 -17.63 -52.83 -8.48
CA CYS A 6 -17.44 -51.54 -7.82
C CYS A 6 -17.19 -50.46 -8.89
N PRO A 7 -18.05 -49.43 -9.03
CA PRO A 7 -17.81 -48.34 -9.96
C PRO A 7 -16.50 -47.64 -9.57
N LYS A 8 -15.58 -47.51 -10.53
CA LYS A 8 -14.29 -46.82 -10.33
C LYS A 8 -14.44 -45.30 -10.15
N GLU A 9 -15.66 -44.80 -10.23
CA GLU A 9 -16.00 -43.40 -10.08
C GLU A 9 -16.09 -43.06 -8.59
N ILE A 10 -15.09 -42.32 -8.11
CA ILE A 10 -15.14 -41.74 -6.77
C ILE A 10 -16.17 -40.60 -6.82
N PHE A 11 -17.38 -40.85 -6.33
CA PHE A 11 -18.40 -39.82 -6.10
C PHE A 11 -17.98 -38.92 -4.92
N VAL A 12 -16.92 -38.13 -5.10
CA VAL A 12 -16.52 -37.14 -4.11
C VAL A 12 -17.40 -35.90 -4.26
N ASN A 13 -18.08 -35.54 -3.17
CA ASN A 13 -18.84 -34.30 -3.09
C ASN A 13 -17.91 -33.11 -3.39
N LYS A 14 -18.29 -32.25 -4.35
CA LYS A 14 -17.53 -31.05 -4.74
C LYS A 14 -17.14 -30.17 -3.54
N ARG A 15 -17.96 -30.13 -2.48
CA ARG A 15 -17.64 -29.41 -1.23
C ARG A 15 -16.41 -29.97 -0.52
N ARG A 16 -16.26 -31.30 -0.49
CA ARG A 16 -15.11 -31.98 0.12
C ARG A 16 -13.82 -31.67 -0.64
N VAL A 17 -13.88 -31.70 -1.97
CA VAL A 17 -12.74 -31.33 -2.83
C VAL A 17 -12.34 -29.87 -2.60
N LYS A 18 -13.30 -28.93 -2.58
CA LYS A 18 -13.01 -27.51 -2.32
C LYS A 18 -12.36 -27.29 -0.95
N ARG A 19 -12.82 -27.98 0.10
CA ARG A 19 -12.22 -27.88 1.43
C ARG A 19 -10.78 -28.39 1.41
N ALA A 20 -10.54 -29.58 0.86
CA ALA A 20 -9.20 -30.16 0.78
C ALA A 20 -8.21 -29.28 -0.01
N VAL A 21 -8.65 -28.69 -1.14
CA VAL A 21 -7.83 -27.75 -1.90
C VAL A 21 -7.51 -26.50 -1.08
N THR A 22 -8.49 -25.97 -0.35
CA THR A 22 -8.30 -24.78 0.49
C THR A 22 -7.32 -25.06 1.63
N GLU A 23 -7.45 -26.22 2.29
CA GLU A 23 -6.55 -26.69 3.34
C GLU A 23 -5.13 -26.85 2.80
N ALA A 24 -4.95 -27.52 1.65
CA ALA A 24 -3.65 -27.70 1.02
C ALA A 24 -2.98 -26.36 0.65
N VAL A 25 -3.74 -25.39 0.11
CA VAL A 25 -3.22 -24.05 -0.18
C VAL A 25 -2.81 -23.33 1.11
N CYS A 26 -3.60 -23.44 2.18
CA CYS A 26 -3.27 -22.84 3.46
C CYS A 26 -2.00 -23.43 4.07
N GLU A 27 -1.85 -24.76 4.02
CA GLU A 27 -0.64 -25.45 4.50
C GLU A 27 0.59 -25.09 3.68
N TYR A 28 0.46 -25.08 2.35
CA TYR A 28 1.53 -24.64 1.45
C TYR A 28 1.98 -23.20 1.76
N ASN A 29 1.02 -22.28 1.93
CA ASN A 29 1.34 -20.88 2.25
C ASN A 29 2.04 -20.74 3.60
N LYS A 30 1.59 -21.49 4.63
CA LYS A 30 2.25 -21.51 5.94
C LYS A 30 3.67 -22.06 5.87
N GLY A 31 3.86 -23.18 5.16
CA GLY A 31 5.17 -23.79 4.95
C GLY A 31 6.12 -22.85 4.20
N THR A 32 5.65 -22.27 3.09
CA THR A 32 6.42 -21.32 2.27
C THR A 32 6.83 -20.08 3.06
N LEU A 33 5.92 -19.52 3.87
CA LEU A 33 6.25 -18.39 4.74
C LEU A 33 7.36 -18.75 5.73
N ARG A 34 7.29 -19.93 6.35
CA ARG A 34 8.32 -20.38 7.30
C ARG A 34 9.66 -20.54 6.60
N THR A 35 9.70 -21.25 5.47
CA THR A 35 10.93 -21.51 4.71
C THR A 35 11.55 -20.22 4.20
N THR A 36 10.75 -19.27 3.70
CA THR A 36 11.22 -17.96 3.23
C THR A 36 11.81 -17.11 4.36
N VAL A 37 11.19 -17.11 5.54
CA VAL A 37 11.74 -16.41 6.71
C VAL A 37 13.06 -17.04 7.18
N GLU A 38 13.13 -18.38 7.24
CA GLU A 38 14.35 -19.09 7.63
C GLU A 38 15.49 -18.88 6.62
N THR A 39 15.21 -18.94 5.31
CA THR A 39 16.20 -18.65 4.26
C THR A 39 16.65 -17.20 4.26
N GLN A 40 15.73 -16.23 4.39
CA GLN A 40 16.09 -14.82 4.52
C GLN A 40 16.97 -14.57 5.74
N LYS A 41 16.67 -15.21 6.88
CA LYS A 41 17.49 -15.14 8.08
C LYS A 41 18.89 -15.72 7.86
N ALA A 42 18.99 -16.88 7.21
CA ALA A 42 20.27 -17.51 6.88
C ALA A 42 21.13 -16.66 5.92
N LEU A 43 20.49 -15.95 4.99
CA LEU A 43 21.14 -15.04 4.04
C LEU A 43 21.43 -13.65 4.64
N GLY A 44 21.10 -13.40 5.92
CA GLY A 44 21.25 -12.09 6.55
C GLY A 44 20.34 -11.00 5.96
N VAL A 45 19.32 -11.40 5.19
CA VAL A 45 18.35 -10.49 4.59
C VAL A 45 17.37 -10.03 5.68
N PRO A 46 17.05 -8.73 5.76
CA PRO A 46 16.13 -8.22 6.77
C PRO A 46 14.76 -8.93 6.66
N THR A 47 14.35 -9.62 7.73
CA THR A 47 13.07 -10.34 7.80
C THR A 47 11.88 -9.38 7.72
N ILE A 48 10.69 -9.92 7.43
CA ILE A 48 9.41 -9.21 7.23
C ILE A 48 9.21 -7.98 8.13
N GLY A 49 9.58 -8.05 9.42
CA GLY A 49 9.47 -6.92 10.36
C GLY A 49 10.31 -5.71 9.96
N SER A 50 11.57 -5.92 9.61
CA SER A 50 12.48 -4.86 9.16
C SER A 50 12.11 -4.30 7.77
N THR A 51 11.63 -5.13 6.85
CA THR A 51 11.07 -4.67 5.57
C THR A 51 9.85 -3.78 5.79
N LYS A 52 8.96 -4.15 6.73
CA LYS A 52 7.76 -3.38 7.09
C LYS A 52 8.10 -2.05 7.75
N GLN A 53 9.12 -2.03 8.61
CA GLN A 53 9.65 -0.79 9.20
C GLN A 53 10.24 0.14 8.14
N LEU A 54 11.06 -0.39 7.22
CA LEU A 54 11.62 0.38 6.11
C LEU A 54 10.53 0.97 5.22
N ALA A 55 9.50 0.19 4.86
CA ALA A 55 8.36 0.68 4.08
C ALA A 55 7.64 1.83 4.80
N THR A 56 7.38 1.67 6.11
CA THR A 56 6.73 2.72 6.93
C THR A 56 7.55 4.02 6.96
N ILE A 57 8.88 3.91 7.10
CA ILE A 57 9.78 5.07 7.07
C ILE A 57 9.73 5.77 5.71
N LEU A 58 9.75 5.01 4.61
CA LEU A 58 9.68 5.57 3.25
C LEU A 58 8.36 6.29 3.00
N ASP A 59 7.24 5.73 3.45
CA ASP A 59 5.94 6.36 3.30
C ASP A 59 5.81 7.64 4.13
N CYS A 60 6.33 7.63 5.36
CA CYS A 60 6.38 8.82 6.20
C CYS A 60 7.21 9.93 5.53
N ARG A 61 8.39 9.60 4.98
CA ARG A 61 9.22 10.55 4.23
C ARG A 61 8.50 11.12 3.01
N LYS A 62 7.83 10.27 2.22
CA LYS A 62 7.03 10.70 1.06
C LYS A 62 5.92 11.67 1.47
N GLN A 63 5.18 11.37 2.55
CA GLN A 63 4.13 12.25 3.07
C GLN A 63 4.69 13.60 3.52
N GLN A 64 5.81 13.61 4.25
CA GLN A 64 6.45 14.85 4.69
C GLN A 64 6.90 15.70 3.49
N PHE A 65 7.48 15.09 2.46
CA PHE A 65 7.89 15.81 1.25
C PHE A 65 6.70 16.42 0.52
N ARG A 66 5.60 15.67 0.38
CA ARG A 66 4.33 16.17 -0.20
C ARG A 66 3.77 17.35 0.60
N LYS A 67 3.72 17.25 1.93
CA LYS A 67 3.29 18.35 2.81
C LYS A 67 4.16 19.59 2.64
N ARG A 68 5.49 19.43 2.59
CA ARG A 68 6.41 20.56 2.36
C ARG A 68 6.14 21.25 1.03
N ARG A 69 5.98 20.50 -0.05
CA ARG A 69 5.68 21.02 -1.38
C ARG A 69 4.34 21.76 -1.43
N GLN A 70 3.32 21.20 -0.77
CA GLN A 70 2.02 21.86 -0.66
C GLN A 70 2.13 23.17 0.12
N ASN A 71 2.86 23.18 1.24
CA ASN A 71 3.04 24.36 2.07
C ASN A 71 3.78 25.48 1.32
N THR A 72 4.81 25.17 0.53
CA THR A 72 5.48 26.19 -0.31
C THR A 72 4.56 26.74 -1.39
N SER A 73 3.78 25.87 -2.05
CA SER A 73 2.77 26.32 -3.03
C SER A 73 1.73 27.24 -2.39
N ASN A 74 1.17 26.85 -1.24
CA ASN A 74 0.20 27.66 -0.50
C ASN A 74 0.79 29.00 -0.04
N LYS A 75 2.03 29.01 0.48
CA LYS A 75 2.71 30.26 0.86
C LYS A 75 2.89 31.21 -0.32
N LEU A 76 3.26 30.67 -1.48
CA LEU A 76 3.40 31.45 -2.70
C LEU A 76 2.05 32.03 -3.14
N ALA A 77 0.99 31.21 -3.14
CA ALA A 77 -0.36 31.63 -3.49
C ALA A 77 -0.85 32.78 -2.57
N LEU A 78 -0.68 32.63 -1.26
CA LEU A 78 -1.02 33.67 -0.29
C LEU A 78 -0.26 34.98 -0.53
N LYS A 79 1.03 34.89 -0.86
CA LYS A 79 1.84 36.08 -1.19
C LYS A 79 1.34 36.77 -2.46
N LEU A 80 0.97 36.01 -3.48
CA LEU A 80 0.40 36.54 -4.72
C LEU A 80 -0.95 37.23 -4.48
N ILE A 81 -1.83 36.61 -3.69
CA ILE A 81 -3.12 37.21 -3.30
C ILE A 81 -2.89 38.52 -2.56
N LYS A 82 -2.02 38.54 -1.56
CA LYS A 82 -1.70 39.75 -0.79
C LYS A 82 -1.16 40.87 -1.69
N ASN A 83 -0.27 40.54 -2.62
CA ASN A 83 0.26 41.50 -3.58
C ASN A 83 -0.82 42.04 -4.53
N ALA A 84 -1.75 41.19 -4.96
CA ALA A 84 -2.85 41.61 -5.83
C ALA A 84 -3.80 42.58 -5.12
N ILE A 85 -4.15 42.30 -3.86
CA ILE A 85 -4.96 43.19 -3.01
C ILE A 85 -4.27 44.56 -2.88
N HIS A 86 -3.00 44.56 -2.48
CA HIS A 86 -2.25 45.80 -2.30
C HIS A 86 -2.16 46.63 -3.59
N ARG A 87 -1.97 45.98 -4.74
CA ARG A 87 -2.00 46.67 -6.05
C ARG A 87 -3.36 47.28 -6.36
N LYS A 88 -4.45 46.60 -6.01
CA LYS A 88 -5.82 47.11 -6.19
C LYS A 88 -6.07 48.35 -5.35
N GLU A 89 -5.70 48.30 -4.07
CA GLU A 89 -5.80 49.44 -3.13
C GLU A 89 -5.00 50.66 -3.64
N LEU A 90 -3.77 50.44 -4.11
CA LEU A 90 -2.95 51.51 -4.68
C LEU A 90 -3.56 52.14 -5.93
N LEU A 91 -4.23 51.36 -6.78
CA LEU A 91 -4.90 51.87 -7.98
C LEU A 91 -6.16 52.67 -7.61
N GLU A 92 -6.94 52.22 -6.63
CA GLU A 92 -8.11 52.94 -6.13
C GLU A 92 -7.70 54.30 -5.54
N LEU A 93 -6.67 54.34 -4.69
CA LEU A 93 -6.13 55.58 -4.13
C LEU A 93 -5.56 56.55 -5.18
N ARG A 94 -5.07 56.05 -6.33
CA ARG A 94 -4.62 56.90 -7.44
C ARG A 94 -5.80 57.52 -8.18
N ARG A 95 -6.86 56.75 -8.42
CA ARG A 95 -8.09 57.25 -9.07
C ARG A 95 -8.82 58.28 -8.24
N GLU A 96 -8.75 58.20 -6.91
CA GLU A 96 -9.36 59.20 -6.01
C GLU A 96 -8.58 60.53 -5.96
N LYS A 97 -7.35 60.56 -6.48
CA LYS A 97 -6.48 61.75 -6.47
C LYS A 97 -6.42 62.48 -7.82
N GLU A 98 -6.98 61.90 -8.87
CA GLU A 98 -7.16 62.50 -10.20
C GLU A 98 -8.55 63.13 -10.30
#